data_AF-D3B403-F1
#
_entry.id   AF-D3B403-F1
#
_cell.length_a   1.000
_cell.length_b   1.000
_cell.length_c   1.000
_cell.angle_alpha   90.00
_cell.angle_beta   90.00
_cell.angle_gamma   90.00
#
_symmetry.space_group_name_H-M   'P 1'
#
loop_
_entity.id
_entity.type
_entity.pdbx_description
1 polymer ?
#
loop_
_entity_poly.entity_id
_entity_poly.type
_entity_poly.pdbx_seq_one_letter_code
_entity_poly.pdbx_strand_id
1 'polypeptide(L)'
;MLPLNCSIDNICGKHGICKDGICECIAYWDGNYCETPFKDELGNVFLFWRFRILYLSLDPMVQTYLIPPTITQLLGGLSLYFVFTAYLLVLLHWISVYHHVFSTRCHKILIPATKRVFIVVNTIWLLAELTARILYGLEQSNILKLDSGLELIDLLYGIYIVVVGFVFSFFFMVYGSLIFVRIRDAQFEKKTKEKVFTKLTFIVTILSWTFLVATISVILIVVFNGQKTPFGAIFSMSAQFIFEIVLIIEMFYILKRQEMK
;
A
#
# COMPACT_ATOMS: atom_id res chain seq x y z
N MET A 1 -13.41 -25.60 -6.42
CA MET A 1 -14.53 -25.26 -5.51
C MET A 1 -15.70 -24.84 -6.39
N LEU A 2 -16.84 -25.53 -6.29
CA LEU A 2 -18.06 -25.19 -7.03
C LEU A 2 -18.71 -23.96 -6.36
N PRO A 3 -19.14 -22.95 -7.12
CA PRO A 3 -19.86 -21.81 -6.55
C PRO A 3 -21.21 -22.28 -5.99
N LEU A 4 -21.47 -22.00 -4.70
CA LEU A 4 -22.76 -22.23 -4.06
C LEU A 4 -23.75 -21.18 -4.59
N ASN A 5 -24.88 -21.66 -5.13
CA ASN A 5 -25.96 -20.80 -5.63
C ASN A 5 -26.64 -20.09 -4.45
N CYS A 6 -26.50 -18.77 -4.34
CA CYS A 6 -27.32 -17.99 -3.42
C CYS A 6 -28.77 -17.96 -3.93
N SER A 7 -29.73 -18.36 -3.08
CA SER A 7 -31.17 -18.24 -3.35
C SER A 7 -31.74 -17.00 -2.68
N ILE A 8 -32.99 -16.67 -3.01
CA ILE A 8 -33.73 -15.44 -2.63
C ILE A 8 -33.76 -15.19 -1.11
N ASP A 9 -33.49 -16.22 -0.29
CA ASP A 9 -33.40 -16.12 1.17
C ASP A 9 -31.94 -15.92 1.65
N ASN A 10 -31.38 -14.75 1.36
CA ASN A 10 -30.30 -14.08 2.13
C ASN A 10 -29.09 -14.93 2.60
N ILE A 11 -28.52 -15.76 1.71
CA ILE A 11 -27.30 -16.51 2.02
C ILE A 11 -26.05 -15.62 1.98
N CYS A 12 -26.06 -14.56 1.16
CA CYS A 12 -25.02 -13.53 1.20
C CYS A 12 -25.25 -12.71 2.46
N GLY A 13 -24.31 -12.71 3.41
CA GLY A 13 -24.46 -12.00 4.68
C GLY A 13 -24.79 -10.51 4.49
N LYS A 14 -24.87 -9.75 5.60
CA LYS A 14 -25.30 -8.33 5.58
C LYS A 14 -24.48 -7.41 4.63
N HIS A 15 -23.32 -7.87 4.17
CA HIS A 15 -22.41 -7.14 3.30
C HIS A 15 -22.29 -7.74 1.89
N GLY A 16 -23.23 -8.57 1.46
CA GLY A 16 -23.27 -9.15 0.12
C GLY A 16 -24.62 -8.96 -0.57
N ILE A 17 -24.60 -8.89 -1.90
CA ILE A 17 -25.79 -8.86 -2.75
C ILE A 17 -25.78 -10.13 -3.59
N CYS A 18 -26.84 -10.93 -3.51
CA CYS A 18 -26.97 -12.11 -4.37
C CYS A 18 -27.30 -11.67 -5.80
N LYS A 19 -26.46 -12.06 -6.77
CA LYS A 19 -26.65 -11.74 -8.18
C LYS A 19 -26.27 -12.94 -9.04
N ASP A 20 -27.24 -13.42 -9.83
CA ASP A 20 -27.08 -14.60 -10.69
C ASP A 20 -26.59 -15.85 -9.94
N GLY A 21 -27.03 -16.01 -8.68
CA GLY A 21 -26.61 -17.13 -7.82
C GLY A 21 -25.23 -16.98 -7.19
N ILE A 22 -24.53 -15.85 -7.38
CA ILE A 22 -23.23 -15.56 -6.77
C ILE A 22 -23.37 -14.41 -5.76
N CYS A 23 -22.77 -14.54 -4.58
CA CYS A 23 -22.67 -13.45 -3.62
C CYS A 23 -21.65 -12.41 -4.10
N GLU A 24 -22.13 -11.23 -4.50
CA GLU A 24 -21.30 -10.06 -4.75
C GLU A 24 -21.09 -9.30 -3.43
N CYS A 25 -19.89 -9.39 -2.87
CA CYS A 25 -19.55 -8.64 -1.67
C CYS A 25 -19.45 -7.15 -1.96
N ILE A 26 -20.04 -6.35 -1.08
CA ILE A 26 -19.79 -4.92 -1.02
C ILE A 26 -18.30 -4.72 -0.78
N ALA A 27 -17.74 -3.62 -1.29
CA ALA A 27 -16.32 -3.33 -1.15
C ALA A 27 -15.85 -3.54 0.32
N TYR A 28 -14.65 -4.11 0.47
CA TYR A 28 -13.99 -4.40 1.77
C TYR A 28 -14.57 -5.57 2.57
N TRP A 29 -15.37 -6.43 1.92
CA TRP A 29 -15.76 -7.73 2.44
C TRP A 29 -15.36 -8.83 1.46
N ASP A 30 -14.94 -9.96 2.00
CA ASP A 30 -14.55 -11.15 1.26
C ASP A 30 -15.19 -12.40 1.88
N GLY A 31 -14.89 -13.55 1.28
CA GLY A 31 -15.45 -14.85 1.64
C GLY A 31 -16.71 -15.16 0.86
N ASN A 32 -17.11 -16.43 0.87
CA ASN A 32 -18.25 -16.92 0.10
C ASN A 32 -19.57 -16.25 0.49
N TYR A 33 -19.64 -15.70 1.71
CA TYR A 33 -20.82 -15.04 2.26
C TYR A 33 -20.57 -13.57 2.65
N CYS A 34 -19.46 -12.97 2.20
CA CYS A 34 -19.13 -11.57 2.48
C CYS A 34 -19.05 -11.25 3.98
N GLU A 35 -18.46 -12.19 4.72
CA GLU A 35 -18.39 -12.20 6.18
C GLU A 35 -17.00 -11.83 6.70
N THR A 36 -15.98 -11.90 5.86
CA THR A 36 -14.61 -11.54 6.24
C THR A 36 -14.35 -10.09 5.90
N PRO A 37 -14.24 -9.18 6.89
CA PRO A 37 -13.89 -7.80 6.61
C PRO A 37 -12.43 -7.75 6.15
N PHE A 38 -12.15 -6.93 5.14
CA PHE A 38 -10.79 -6.69 4.65
C PHE A 38 -9.85 -6.12 5.74
N LYS A 39 -10.43 -5.53 6.80
CA LYS A 39 -9.73 -5.13 8.03
C LYS A 39 -9.02 -6.30 8.70
N ASP A 40 -9.58 -7.49 8.69
CA ASP A 40 -8.95 -8.66 9.33
C ASP A 40 -7.71 -9.11 8.52
N GLU A 41 -7.75 -8.97 7.19
CA GLU A 41 -6.55 -9.17 6.35
C GLU A 41 -5.50 -8.06 6.59
N LEU A 42 -5.93 -6.80 6.71
CA LEU A 42 -5.06 -5.66 7.06
C LEU A 42 -4.54 -5.71 8.50
N GLY A 43 -5.25 -6.36 9.42
CA GLY A 43 -4.87 -6.49 10.83
C GLY A 43 -3.55 -7.23 11.00
N ASN A 44 -3.26 -8.19 10.11
CA ASN A 44 -1.97 -8.89 10.09
C ASN A 44 -0.82 -7.98 9.66
N VAL A 45 -1.07 -7.05 8.73
CA VAL A 45 -0.09 -6.01 8.37
C VAL A 45 0.18 -5.12 9.59
N PHE A 46 -0.87 -4.75 10.33
CA PHE A 46 -0.75 -3.94 11.54
C PHE A 46 0.03 -4.63 12.67
N LEU A 47 -0.10 -5.95 12.78
CA LEU A 47 0.70 -6.77 13.69
C LEU A 47 2.19 -6.67 13.38
N PHE A 48 2.56 -6.77 12.10
CA PHE A 48 3.95 -6.59 11.67
C PHE A 48 4.47 -5.19 12.05
N TRP A 49 3.66 -4.14 11.81
CA TRP A 49 4.00 -2.77 12.20
C TRP A 49 4.28 -2.61 13.70
N ARG A 50 3.47 -3.25 14.55
CA ARG A 50 3.69 -3.25 16.00
C ARG A 50 5.03 -3.89 16.37
N PHE A 51 5.35 -5.04 15.80
CA PHE A 51 6.64 -5.70 16.04
C PHE A 51 7.81 -4.83 15.58
N ARG A 52 7.68 -4.14 14.45
CA ARG A 52 8.72 -3.26 13.94
C ARG A 52 8.93 -2.02 14.82
N ILE A 53 7.87 -1.40 15.33
CA ILE A 53 7.97 -0.27 16.27
C ILE A 53 8.67 -0.73 17.56
N LEU A 54 8.26 -1.89 18.11
CA LEU A 54 8.92 -2.46 19.28
C LEU A 54 10.40 -2.72 19.01
N TYR A 55 10.74 -3.30 17.87
CA TYR A 55 12.13 -3.51 17.45
C TYR A 55 12.93 -2.20 17.38
N LEU A 56 12.41 -1.19 16.66
CA LEU A 56 13.08 0.11 16.53
C LEU A 56 13.22 0.84 17.87
N SER A 57 12.32 0.58 18.84
CA SER A 57 12.45 1.14 20.19
C SER A 57 13.53 0.45 21.03
N LEU A 58 13.84 -0.83 20.74
CA LEU A 58 14.85 -1.61 21.45
C LEU A 58 16.26 -1.39 20.88
N ASP A 59 16.39 -1.25 19.56
CA ASP A 59 17.68 -0.95 18.91
C ASP A 59 17.51 0.03 17.72
N PRO A 60 17.36 1.34 18.01
CA PRO A 60 17.10 2.35 16.97
C PRO A 60 18.26 2.54 15.99
N MET A 61 19.46 2.09 16.33
CA MET A 61 20.68 2.33 15.54
C MET A 61 21.53 1.07 15.29
N VAL A 62 21.03 -0.11 15.60
CA VAL A 62 21.75 -1.38 15.37
C VAL A 62 23.09 -1.39 16.13
N GLN A 63 23.15 -0.73 17.28
CA GLN A 63 24.41 -0.58 18.03
C GLN A 63 24.64 -1.71 19.01
N THR A 64 23.57 -2.42 19.40
CA THR A 64 23.67 -3.39 20.49
C THR A 64 24.22 -4.75 20.04
N TYR A 65 24.29 -5.02 18.73
CA TYR A 65 24.70 -6.30 18.12
C TYR A 65 23.97 -7.54 18.68
N LEU A 66 22.87 -7.34 19.43
CA LEU A 66 22.07 -8.42 20.02
C LEU A 66 21.35 -9.25 18.96
N ILE A 67 21.12 -8.65 17.79
CA ILE A 67 20.32 -9.22 16.71
C ILE A 67 21.22 -9.42 15.48
N PRO A 68 21.14 -10.58 14.81
CA PRO A 68 21.91 -10.85 13.60
C PRO A 68 21.71 -9.76 12.53
N PRO A 69 22.77 -9.31 11.83
CA PRO A 69 22.68 -8.25 10.82
C PRO A 69 21.60 -8.50 9.76
N THR A 70 21.42 -9.77 9.35
CA THR A 70 20.38 -10.16 8.40
C THR A 70 18.97 -9.87 8.90
N ILE A 71 18.70 -10.13 10.18
CA ILE A 71 17.38 -9.86 10.80
C ILE A 71 17.19 -8.35 10.91
N THR A 72 18.23 -7.61 11.28
CA THR A 72 18.19 -6.15 11.32
C THR A 72 17.90 -5.53 9.96
N GLN A 73 18.59 -5.97 8.91
CA GLN A 73 18.35 -5.51 7.54
C GLN A 73 16.94 -5.83 7.06
N LEU A 74 16.39 -6.99 7.46
CA LEU A 74 15.03 -7.39 7.12
C LEU A 74 13.98 -6.53 7.84
N LEU A 75 14.13 -6.30 9.15
CA LEU A 75 13.19 -5.50 9.94
C LEU A 75 13.28 -4.00 9.64
N GLY A 76 14.49 -3.48 9.39
CA GLY A 76 14.71 -2.08 9.02
C GLY A 76 14.34 -1.78 7.56
N GLY A 77 14.69 -2.70 6.65
CA GLY A 77 14.60 -2.52 5.21
C GLY A 77 13.23 -2.76 4.59
N LEU A 78 12.37 -3.56 5.22
CA LEU A 78 11.01 -3.84 4.69
C LEU A 78 10.02 -2.68 4.86
N SER A 79 10.43 -1.63 5.55
CA SER A 79 9.67 -0.39 5.72
C SER A 79 9.09 0.20 4.44
N LEU A 80 9.95 0.39 3.43
CA LEU A 80 9.55 0.91 2.12
C LEU A 80 8.52 -0.01 1.46
N TYR A 81 8.71 -1.33 1.57
CA TYR A 81 7.71 -2.29 1.08
C TYR A 81 6.34 -2.06 1.72
N PHE A 82 6.25 -1.89 3.03
CA PHE A 82 4.96 -1.64 3.67
C PHE A 82 4.34 -0.31 3.26
N VAL A 83 5.16 0.75 3.13
CA VAL A 83 4.73 2.06 2.62
C VAL A 83 4.14 1.94 1.23
N PHE A 84 4.86 1.31 0.30
CA PHE A 84 4.39 1.11 -1.07
C PHE A 84 3.18 0.18 -1.15
N THR A 85 3.15 -0.89 -0.34
CA THR A 85 1.99 -1.80 -0.24
C THR A 85 0.75 -1.04 0.24
N ALA A 86 0.89 -0.16 1.23
CA ALA A 86 -0.19 0.68 1.71
C ALA A 86 -0.72 1.61 0.61
N TYR A 87 0.16 2.29 -0.13
CA TYR A 87 -0.24 3.09 -1.28
C TYR A 87 -0.91 2.25 -2.37
N LEU A 88 -0.39 1.06 -2.67
CA LEU A 88 -0.98 0.14 -3.64
C LEU A 88 -2.38 -0.31 -3.21
N LEU A 89 -2.60 -0.56 -1.92
CA LEU A 89 -3.92 -0.87 -1.37
C LEU A 89 -4.89 0.32 -1.51
N VAL A 90 -4.43 1.55 -1.25
CA VAL A 90 -5.25 2.75 -1.46
C VAL A 90 -5.56 2.95 -2.95
N LEU A 91 -4.60 2.70 -3.84
CA LEU A 91 -4.83 2.75 -5.27
C LEU A 91 -5.86 1.69 -5.71
N LEU A 92 -5.73 0.45 -5.22
CA LEU A 92 -6.70 -0.62 -5.47
C LEU A 92 -8.10 -0.24 -4.95
N HIS A 93 -8.17 0.37 -3.77
CA HIS A 93 -9.40 0.93 -3.22
C HIS A 93 -10.01 1.94 -4.20
N TRP A 94 -9.23 2.86 -4.75
CA TRP A 94 -9.71 3.87 -5.69
C TRP A 94 -10.18 3.27 -7.01
N ILE A 95 -9.43 2.31 -7.55
CA ILE A 95 -9.82 1.54 -8.73
C ILE A 95 -11.16 0.83 -8.49
N SER A 96 -11.30 0.18 -7.33
CA SER A 96 -12.54 -0.50 -6.92
C SER A 96 -13.71 0.47 -6.81
N VAL A 97 -13.53 1.61 -6.14
CA VAL A 97 -14.55 2.66 -6.01
C VAL A 97 -14.96 3.20 -7.39
N TYR A 98 -13.99 3.48 -8.26
CA TYR A 98 -14.25 3.93 -9.63
C TYR A 98 -15.09 2.92 -10.41
N HIS A 99 -14.70 1.63 -10.37
CA HIS A 99 -15.43 0.58 -11.07
C HIS A 99 -16.77 0.25 -10.44
N HIS A 100 -16.93 0.34 -9.12
CA HIS A 100 -18.22 0.16 -8.47
C HIS A 100 -19.20 1.26 -8.85
N VAL A 101 -18.75 2.53 -8.87
CA VAL A 101 -19.56 3.64 -9.37
C VAL A 101 -19.93 3.41 -10.85
N PHE A 102 -19.05 2.78 -11.63
CA PHE A 102 -19.30 2.44 -13.04
C PHE A 102 -20.22 1.22 -13.23
N SER A 103 -20.10 0.17 -12.42
CA SER A 103 -20.80 -1.11 -12.61
C SER A 103 -22.30 -1.00 -12.36
N THR A 104 -22.73 -0.01 -11.57
CA THR A 104 -24.15 0.36 -11.45
C THR A 104 -24.80 0.69 -12.82
N ARG A 105 -24.01 0.95 -13.87
CA ARG A 105 -24.50 1.17 -15.24
C ARG A 105 -24.08 0.10 -16.26
N CYS A 106 -23.14 -0.78 -15.94
CA CYS A 106 -22.61 -1.77 -16.87
C CYS A 106 -22.39 -3.10 -16.15
N HIS A 107 -23.14 -4.13 -16.53
CA HIS A 107 -23.13 -5.49 -15.96
C HIS A 107 -21.79 -6.26 -16.06
N LYS A 108 -20.66 -5.60 -16.35
CA LYS A 108 -19.35 -6.26 -16.46
C LYS A 108 -18.55 -6.12 -15.17
N ILE A 109 -18.23 -7.27 -14.58
CA ILE A 109 -17.52 -7.45 -13.32
C ILE A 109 -16.00 -7.36 -13.60
N LEU A 110 -15.39 -6.20 -13.37
CA LEU A 110 -13.93 -5.98 -13.56
C LEU A 110 -13.09 -6.28 -12.29
N ILE A 111 -13.76 -6.48 -11.16
CA ILE A 111 -13.16 -6.56 -9.82
C ILE A 111 -12.19 -7.75 -9.60
N PRO A 112 -12.40 -8.97 -10.16
CA PRO A 112 -11.52 -10.10 -9.84
C PRO A 112 -10.16 -10.05 -10.54
N ALA A 113 -10.05 -9.36 -11.69
CA ALA A 113 -8.79 -9.28 -12.43
C ALA A 113 -7.78 -8.34 -11.74
N THR A 114 -8.24 -7.18 -11.25
CA THR A 114 -7.38 -6.19 -10.58
C THR A 114 -6.80 -6.72 -9.28
N LYS A 115 -7.58 -7.50 -8.50
CA LYS A 115 -7.09 -8.18 -7.28
C LYS A 115 -5.96 -9.16 -7.60
N ARG A 116 -6.07 -9.96 -8.68
CA ARG A 116 -5.00 -10.91 -9.08
C ARG A 116 -3.73 -10.18 -9.50
N VAL A 117 -3.86 -9.12 -10.30
CA VAL A 117 -2.72 -8.30 -10.71
C VAL A 117 -2.03 -7.69 -9.50
N PHE A 118 -2.81 -7.16 -8.54
CA PHE A 118 -2.27 -6.64 -7.27
C PHE A 118 -1.47 -7.70 -6.51
N ILE A 119 -2.03 -8.89 -6.31
CA ILE A 119 -1.34 -9.97 -5.58
C ILE A 119 -0.01 -10.30 -6.27
N VAL A 120 -0.02 -10.48 -7.59
CA VAL A 120 1.19 -10.81 -8.36
C VAL A 120 2.25 -9.71 -8.24
N VAL A 121 1.87 -8.44 -8.46
CA VAL A 121 2.79 -7.30 -8.37
C VAL A 121 3.36 -7.17 -6.94
N ASN A 122 2.51 -7.30 -5.93
CA ASN A 122 2.93 -7.19 -4.54
C ASN A 122 3.84 -8.36 -4.11
N THR A 123 3.59 -9.57 -4.60
CA THR A 123 4.46 -10.73 -4.36
C THR A 123 5.82 -10.55 -5.05
N ILE A 124 5.85 -10.11 -6.31
CA ILE A 124 7.11 -9.84 -7.02
C ILE A 124 7.92 -8.78 -6.27
N TRP A 125 7.26 -7.71 -5.81
CA TRP A 125 7.91 -6.69 -4.98
C TRP A 125 8.52 -7.29 -3.72
N LEU A 126 7.72 -8.02 -2.95
CA LEU A 126 8.16 -8.60 -1.68
C LEU A 126 9.38 -9.51 -1.89
N LEU A 127 9.36 -10.32 -2.94
CA LEU A 127 10.49 -11.18 -3.28
C LEU A 127 11.74 -10.37 -3.66
N ALA A 128 11.59 -9.31 -4.44
CA ALA A 128 12.70 -8.42 -4.80
C ALA A 128 13.34 -7.77 -3.55
N GLU A 129 12.51 -7.25 -2.65
CA GLU A 129 12.96 -6.67 -1.38
C GLU A 129 13.64 -7.69 -0.49
N LEU A 130 13.02 -8.84 -0.26
CA LEU A 130 13.61 -9.91 0.56
C LEU A 130 14.95 -10.34 -0.01
N THR A 131 15.05 -10.50 -1.32
CA THR A 131 16.30 -10.88 -2.00
C THR A 131 17.37 -9.82 -1.78
N ALA A 132 17.05 -8.53 -2.00
CA ALA A 132 17.99 -7.44 -1.77
C ALA A 132 18.47 -7.42 -0.32
N ARG A 133 17.56 -7.45 0.66
CA ARG A 133 17.92 -7.39 2.10
C ARG A 133 18.73 -8.60 2.57
N ILE A 134 18.43 -9.79 2.06
CA ILE A 134 19.23 -11.00 2.35
C ILE A 134 20.64 -10.83 1.80
N LEU A 135 20.80 -10.33 0.56
CA LEU A 135 22.11 -10.09 -0.03
C LEU A 135 22.93 -9.07 0.79
N TYR A 136 22.33 -7.93 1.18
CA TYR A 136 23.01 -6.96 2.08
C TYR A 136 23.41 -7.58 3.42
N GLY A 137 22.54 -8.38 4.03
CA GLY A 137 22.83 -9.04 5.30
C GLY A 137 23.95 -10.08 5.21
N LEU A 138 24.02 -10.82 4.10
CA LEU A 138 25.08 -11.82 3.85
C LEU A 138 26.44 -11.16 3.60
N GLU A 139 26.46 -10.01 2.94
CA GLU A 139 27.69 -9.24 2.74
C GLU A 139 28.17 -8.62 4.05
N GLN A 140 27.26 -8.00 4.81
CA GLN A 140 27.59 -7.40 6.11
C GLN A 140 28.13 -8.43 7.13
N SER A 141 27.75 -9.70 7.00
CA SER A 141 28.26 -10.79 7.83
C SER A 141 29.60 -11.37 7.34
N ASN A 142 30.23 -10.79 6.31
CA ASN A 142 31.46 -11.27 5.67
C ASN A 142 31.37 -12.71 5.11
N ILE A 143 30.15 -13.24 4.92
CA ILE A 143 29.94 -14.59 4.37
C ILE A 143 30.15 -14.58 2.86
N LEU A 144 29.74 -13.49 2.20
CA LEU A 144 29.84 -13.30 0.76
C LEU A 144 30.61 -12.00 0.48
N LYS A 145 31.76 -12.07 -0.18
CA LYS A 145 32.49 -10.88 -0.64
C LYS A 145 32.05 -10.52 -2.04
N LEU A 146 31.20 -9.51 -2.16
CA LEU A 146 30.62 -9.05 -3.43
C LEU A 146 30.96 -7.58 -3.72
N ASP A 147 32.22 -7.18 -3.52
CA ASP A 147 32.69 -5.79 -3.52
C ASP A 147 32.22 -4.93 -4.72
N SER A 148 32.02 -5.51 -5.90
CA SER A 148 31.49 -4.80 -7.08
C SER A 148 30.00 -5.02 -7.35
N GLY A 149 29.42 -6.08 -6.80
CA GLY A 149 28.02 -6.41 -7.01
C GLY A 149 27.08 -5.55 -6.17
N LEU A 150 27.51 -5.13 -4.97
CA LEU A 150 26.65 -4.36 -4.08
C LEU A 150 26.33 -2.97 -4.62
N GLU A 151 27.33 -2.26 -5.15
CA GLU A 151 27.10 -0.92 -5.74
C GLU A 151 26.14 -0.98 -6.92
N LEU A 152 26.19 -2.06 -7.70
CA LEU A 152 25.23 -2.29 -8.80
C LEU A 152 23.82 -2.58 -8.26
N ILE A 153 23.70 -3.38 -7.20
CA ILE A 153 22.39 -3.67 -6.57
C ILE A 153 21.80 -2.39 -5.97
N ASP A 154 22.60 -1.59 -5.25
CA ASP A 154 22.21 -0.28 -4.70
C ASP A 154 21.68 0.65 -5.80
N LEU A 155 22.43 0.76 -6.90
CA LEU A 155 22.04 1.59 -8.03
C LEU A 155 20.74 1.10 -8.68
N LEU A 156 20.64 -0.20 -8.97
CA LEU A 156 19.45 -0.80 -9.57
C LEU A 156 18.23 -0.66 -8.66
N TYR A 157 18.40 -0.85 -7.36
CA TYR A 157 17.34 -0.69 -6.36
C TYR A 157 16.89 0.77 -6.24
N GLY A 158 17.83 1.71 -6.24
CA GLY A 158 17.54 3.15 -6.28
C GLY A 158 16.73 3.54 -7.52
N ILE A 159 17.18 3.12 -8.71
CA ILE A 159 16.45 3.34 -9.97
C ILE A 159 15.05 2.72 -9.91
N TYR A 160 14.95 1.50 -9.41
CA TYR A 160 13.68 0.79 -9.27
C TYR A 160 12.69 1.55 -8.39
N ILE A 161 13.09 2.00 -7.20
CA ILE A 161 12.21 2.77 -6.30
C ILE A 161 11.74 4.06 -6.99
N VAL A 162 12.63 4.76 -7.71
CA VAL A 162 12.28 5.99 -8.42
C VAL A 162 11.26 5.73 -9.51
N VAL A 163 11.49 4.73 -10.36
CA VAL A 163 10.56 4.34 -11.44
C VAL A 163 9.19 3.99 -10.88
N VAL A 164 9.16 3.18 -9.82
CA VAL A 164 7.93 2.81 -9.13
C VAL A 164 7.23 4.03 -8.57
N GLY A 165 7.99 4.93 -7.92
CA GLY A 165 7.49 6.20 -7.40
C GLY A 165 6.72 6.98 -8.46
N PHE A 166 7.33 7.17 -9.63
CA PHE A 166 6.69 7.84 -10.75
C PHE A 166 5.45 7.11 -11.27
N VAL A 167 5.51 5.78 -11.39
CA VAL A 167 4.38 4.97 -11.85
C VAL A 167 3.17 5.11 -10.91
N PHE A 168 3.39 5.02 -9.59
CA PHE A 168 2.32 5.24 -8.62
C PHE A 168 1.75 6.66 -8.67
N SER A 169 2.61 7.67 -8.73
CA SER A 169 2.18 9.07 -8.88
C SER A 169 1.28 9.25 -10.09
N PHE A 170 1.68 8.67 -11.22
CA PHE A 170 0.91 8.70 -12.46
C PHE A 170 -0.45 8.03 -12.28
N PHE A 171 -0.51 6.83 -11.69
CA PHE A 171 -1.77 6.13 -11.47
C PHE A 171 -2.71 6.87 -10.51
N PHE A 172 -2.19 7.45 -9.43
CA PHE A 172 -2.99 8.27 -8.51
C PHE A 172 -3.58 9.50 -9.22
N MET A 173 -2.79 10.16 -10.07
CA MET A 173 -3.24 11.30 -10.86
C MET A 173 -4.34 10.90 -11.85
N VAL A 174 -4.14 9.81 -12.60
CA VAL A 174 -5.11 9.30 -13.57
C VAL A 174 -6.41 8.86 -12.89
N TYR A 175 -6.33 7.98 -11.89
CA TYR A 175 -7.54 7.47 -11.21
C TYR A 175 -8.23 8.56 -10.38
N GLY A 176 -7.48 9.45 -9.72
CA GLY A 176 -8.04 10.61 -9.05
C GLY A 176 -8.84 11.50 -9.99
N SER A 177 -8.28 11.79 -11.18
CA SER A 177 -8.96 12.58 -12.22
C SER A 177 -10.20 11.86 -12.78
N LEU A 178 -10.12 10.55 -13.00
CA LEU A 178 -11.25 9.76 -13.50
C LEU A 178 -12.40 9.71 -12.49
N ILE A 179 -12.10 9.51 -11.20
CA ILE A 179 -13.12 9.54 -10.14
C ILE A 179 -13.74 10.93 -10.05
N PHE A 180 -12.93 11.98 -10.14
CA PHE A 180 -13.39 13.36 -10.13
C PHE A 180 -14.40 13.65 -11.25
N VAL A 181 -14.05 13.31 -12.50
CA VAL A 181 -14.94 13.49 -13.66
C VAL A 181 -16.24 12.71 -13.45
N ARG A 182 -16.16 11.48 -12.93
CA ARG A 182 -17.36 10.65 -12.71
C ARG A 182 -18.26 11.16 -11.61
N ILE A 183 -17.72 11.60 -10.48
CA ILE A 183 -18.53 12.19 -9.41
C ILE A 183 -19.22 13.46 -9.92
N ARG A 184 -18.52 14.26 -10.75
CA ARG A 184 -19.09 15.44 -11.40
C ARG A 184 -20.26 15.11 -12.33
N ASP A 185 -20.29 13.94 -12.96
CA ASP A 185 -21.38 13.54 -13.86
C ASP A 185 -22.50 12.76 -13.17
N ALA A 186 -22.31 12.33 -11.92
CA ALA A 186 -23.30 11.58 -11.16
C ALA A 186 -24.51 12.45 -10.73
N GLN A 187 -25.72 11.88 -10.80
CA GLN A 187 -26.98 12.51 -10.41
C GLN A 187 -27.24 12.36 -8.90
N PHE A 188 -26.41 13.03 -8.09
CA PHE A 188 -26.66 13.17 -6.66
C PHE A 188 -27.25 14.55 -6.35
N GLU A 189 -27.94 14.69 -5.22
CA GLU A 189 -28.31 15.98 -4.67
C GLU A 189 -27.08 16.91 -4.58
N LYS A 190 -27.26 18.16 -5.03
CA LYS A 190 -26.18 19.16 -5.13
C LYS A 190 -25.36 19.29 -3.84
N LYS A 191 -26.03 19.33 -2.68
CA LYS A 191 -25.39 19.46 -1.36
C LYS A 191 -24.54 18.24 -0.99
N THR A 192 -25.05 17.03 -1.23
CA THR A 192 -24.33 15.78 -0.95
C THR A 192 -23.12 15.64 -1.86
N LYS A 193 -23.28 15.99 -3.14
CA LYS A 193 -22.22 15.97 -4.15
C LYS A 193 -21.07 16.90 -3.78
N GLU A 194 -21.37 18.14 -3.42
CA GLU A 194 -20.37 19.13 -3.00
C GLU A 194 -19.59 18.64 -1.75
N LYS A 195 -20.29 18.09 -0.76
CA LYS A 195 -19.65 17.54 0.45
C LYS A 195 -18.76 16.34 0.16
N VAL A 196 -19.16 15.44 -0.74
CA VAL A 196 -18.33 14.29 -1.16
C VAL A 196 -17.12 14.77 -1.96
N PHE A 197 -17.34 15.71 -2.86
CA PHE A 197 -16.32 16.27 -3.75
C PHE A 197 -15.21 16.99 -2.99
N THR A 198 -15.55 17.91 -2.08
CA THR A 198 -14.56 18.63 -1.28
C THR A 198 -13.72 17.68 -0.44
N LYS A 199 -14.36 16.65 0.14
CA LYS A 199 -13.66 15.64 0.94
C LYS A 199 -12.75 14.76 0.10
N LEU A 200 -13.21 14.27 -1.04
CA LEU A 200 -12.38 13.42 -1.90
C LEU A 200 -11.20 14.22 -2.44
N THR A 201 -11.43 15.44 -2.92
CA THR A 201 -10.36 16.32 -3.42
C THR A 201 -9.32 16.57 -2.34
N PHE A 202 -9.75 16.81 -1.10
CA PHE A 202 -8.85 16.97 0.04
C PHE A 202 -7.99 15.72 0.30
N ILE A 203 -8.61 14.54 0.33
CA ILE A 203 -7.89 13.25 0.52
C ILE A 203 -6.90 13.01 -0.63
N VAL A 204 -7.35 13.18 -1.88
CA VAL A 204 -6.51 12.99 -3.08
C VAL A 204 -5.32 13.94 -3.05
N THR A 205 -5.55 15.20 -2.68
CA THR A 205 -4.50 16.22 -2.63
C THR A 205 -3.49 15.88 -1.56
N ILE A 206 -3.93 15.57 -0.33
CA ILE A 206 -3.03 15.19 0.76
C ILE A 206 -2.19 13.97 0.37
N LEU A 207 -2.84 12.91 -0.12
CA LEU A 207 -2.16 11.66 -0.47
C LEU A 207 -1.16 11.84 -1.62
N SER A 208 -1.50 12.69 -2.60
CA SER A 208 -0.58 13.03 -3.70
C SER A 208 0.62 13.84 -3.20
N TRP A 209 0.40 14.78 -2.29
CA TRP A 209 1.47 15.58 -1.70
C TRP A 209 2.40 14.75 -0.82
N THR A 210 1.86 13.89 0.04
CA THR A 210 2.67 13.03 0.91
C THR A 210 3.50 12.05 0.09
N PHE A 211 2.90 11.47 -0.96
CA PHE A 211 3.61 10.62 -1.91
C PHE A 211 4.70 11.37 -2.69
N LEU A 212 4.42 12.58 -3.17
CA LEU A 212 5.39 13.41 -3.90
C LEU A 212 6.58 13.76 -3.01
N VAL A 213 6.33 14.22 -1.78
CA VAL A 213 7.37 14.57 -0.82
C VAL A 213 8.20 13.33 -0.46
N ALA A 214 7.57 12.16 -0.29
CA ALA A 214 8.27 10.89 -0.09
C ALA A 214 9.20 10.55 -1.27
N THR A 215 8.69 10.61 -2.49
CA THR A 215 9.45 10.30 -3.70
C THR A 215 10.63 11.25 -3.89
N ILE A 216 10.42 12.56 -3.72
CA ILE A 216 11.49 13.56 -3.78
C ILE A 216 12.53 13.30 -2.70
N SER A 217 12.11 12.99 -1.47
CA SER A 217 13.05 12.73 -0.37
C SER A 217 13.93 11.51 -0.67
N VAL A 218 13.34 10.43 -1.20
CA VAL A 218 14.10 9.25 -1.62
C VAL A 218 15.05 9.57 -2.76
N ILE A 219 14.62 10.32 -3.79
CA ILE A 219 15.48 10.76 -4.90
C ILE A 219 16.67 11.54 -4.36
N LEU A 220 16.45 12.50 -3.46
CA LEU A 220 17.53 13.30 -2.86
C LEU A 220 18.51 12.41 -2.09
N ILE A 221 18.02 11.46 -1.29
CA ILE A 221 18.87 10.53 -0.53
C ILE A 221 19.74 9.70 -1.47
N VAL A 222 19.17 9.18 -2.57
CA VAL A 222 19.89 8.37 -3.56
C VAL A 222 20.91 9.21 -4.33
N VAL A 223 20.51 10.37 -4.87
CA VAL A 223 21.38 11.23 -5.69
C VAL A 223 22.58 11.74 -4.90
N PHE A 224 22.40 12.10 -3.64
CA PHE A 224 23.48 12.62 -2.80
C PHE A 224 24.30 11.54 -2.09
N ASN A 225 24.07 10.26 -2.38
CA ASN A 225 24.67 9.14 -1.63
C ASN A 225 24.52 9.32 -0.10
N GLY A 226 23.38 9.86 0.33
CA GLY A 226 23.18 10.32 1.71
C GLY A 226 23.43 9.22 2.73
N GLN A 227 23.11 7.98 2.38
CA GLN A 227 23.28 6.81 3.25
C GLN A 227 24.74 6.47 3.57
N LYS A 228 25.72 6.95 2.79
CA LYS A 228 27.15 6.75 3.11
C LYS A 228 27.59 7.60 4.30
N THR A 229 26.84 8.65 4.65
CA THR A 229 27.11 9.51 5.80
C THR A 229 26.18 9.17 6.96
N PRO A 230 26.65 9.23 8.23
CA PRO A 230 25.79 8.98 9.38
C PRO A 230 24.63 9.97 9.45
N PHE A 231 24.86 11.23 9.05
CA PHE A 231 23.82 12.25 9.01
C PHE A 231 22.73 11.93 7.97
N GLY A 232 23.12 11.53 6.77
CA GLY A 232 22.15 11.15 5.74
C GLY A 232 21.42 9.84 6.04
N ALA A 233 22.05 8.89 6.74
CA ALA A 233 21.36 7.71 7.26
C ALA A 233 20.29 8.07 8.30
N ILE A 234 20.60 8.95 9.26
CA ILE A 234 19.63 9.47 10.24
C ILE A 234 18.50 10.21 9.54
N PHE A 235 18.83 11.08 8.59
CA PHE A 235 17.84 11.82 7.82
C PHE A 235 16.92 10.88 7.03
N SER A 236 17.48 9.87 6.35
CA SER A 236 16.74 8.85 5.62
C SER A 236 15.77 8.09 6.52
N MET A 237 16.25 7.57 7.64
CA MET A 237 15.41 6.84 8.61
C MET A 237 14.33 7.74 9.21
N SER A 238 14.65 9.00 9.52
CA SER A 238 13.69 9.96 10.07
C SER A 238 12.60 10.31 9.05
N ALA A 239 13.00 10.61 7.81
CA ALA A 239 12.07 10.91 6.73
C ALA A 239 11.13 9.72 6.48
N GLN A 240 11.70 8.53 6.38
CA GLN A 240 10.94 7.30 6.24
C GLN A 240 9.93 7.14 7.38
N PHE A 241 10.36 7.21 8.64
CA PHE A 241 9.47 7.09 9.80
C PHE A 241 8.33 8.13 9.80
N ILE A 242 8.61 9.37 9.39
CA ILE A 242 7.59 10.40 9.23
C ILE A 242 6.57 9.99 8.16
N PHE A 243 7.00 9.51 7.00
CA PHE A 243 6.09 9.05 5.95
C PHE A 243 5.23 7.88 6.42
N GLU A 244 5.82 6.95 7.17
CA GLU A 244 5.11 5.81 7.74
C GLU A 244 4.01 6.26 8.71
N ILE A 245 4.31 7.20 9.63
CA ILE A 245 3.32 7.76 10.56
C ILE A 245 2.20 8.46 9.80
N VAL A 246 2.56 9.32 8.83
CA VAL A 246 1.60 10.07 8.03
C VAL A 246 0.67 9.11 7.28
N LEU A 247 1.22 8.07 6.67
CA LEU A 247 0.45 7.02 5.98
C LEU A 247 -0.47 6.25 6.92
N ILE A 248 0.00 5.88 8.11
CA ILE A 248 -0.83 5.21 9.10
C ILE A 248 -2.02 6.11 9.48
N ILE A 249 -1.78 7.40 9.74
CA ILE A 249 -2.82 8.37 10.06
C ILE A 249 -3.80 8.52 8.89
N GLU A 250 -3.31 8.62 7.65
CA GLU A 250 -4.13 8.68 6.44
C GLU A 250 -5.00 7.42 6.29
N MET A 251 -4.42 6.23 6.45
CA MET A 251 -5.14 4.97 6.39
C MET A 251 -6.22 4.89 7.48
N PHE A 252 -5.92 5.29 8.71
CA PHE A 252 -6.93 5.35 9.77
C PHE A 252 -8.05 6.34 9.43
N TYR A 253 -7.72 7.50 8.88
CA TYR A 253 -8.72 8.49 8.48
C TYR A 253 -9.63 7.97 7.36
N ILE A 254 -9.06 7.29 6.37
CA ILE A 254 -9.80 6.68 5.25
C ILE A 254 -10.67 5.52 5.73
N LEU A 255 -10.13 4.63 6.58
CA LEU A 255 -10.80 3.40 7.04
C LEU A 255 -11.86 3.65 8.13
N LYS A 256 -11.58 4.51 9.13
CA LYS A 256 -12.50 4.81 10.24
C LYS A 256 -13.88 5.30 9.76
N ARG A 257 -13.91 5.94 8.60
CA ARG A 257 -15.15 6.49 8.04
C ARG A 257 -16.16 5.42 7.60
N GLN A 258 -15.71 4.18 7.37
CA GLN A 258 -16.59 3.10 6.89
C GLN A 258 -17.37 2.40 8.01
N GLU A 259 -16.97 2.58 9.28
CA GLU A 259 -17.65 1.99 10.44
C GLU A 259 -18.86 2.82 10.92
N MET A 260 -19.07 4.04 10.40
CA MET A 260 -20.13 4.97 10.86
C MET A 260 -21.35 5.03 9.92
N LYS A 261 -21.61 3.98 9.17
CA LYS A 261 -22.85 3.80 8.40
C LYS A 261 -23.40 2.40 8.61
#